data_AF-A0A6L3X439-F1
#
_entry.id   AF-A0A6L3X439-F1
#
_cell.length_a   1.000
_cell.length_b   1.000
_cell.length_c   1.000
_cell.angle_alpha   90.00
_cell.angle_beta   90.00
_cell.angle_gamma   90.00
#
_symmetry.space_group_name_H-M   'P 1'
#
loop_
_entity.id
_entity.type
_entity.pdbx_description
1 polymer ?
#
loop_
_entity_poly.entity_id
_entity_poly.type
_entity_poly.pdbx_seq_one_letter_code
_entity_poly.pdbx_strand_id
1 'polypeptide(L)'
;QQAARTALNSLQGAFSARVNHLVEALTHLRIYVEAAIDFPDEEIDFLSDGKIEAQLNQVMNDLDAVRAEARQGSLLREGKKVVIAGRPSA
;
A
#
# COMPACT_ATOMS: atom_id res chain seq x y z
N GLN A 1 19.74 20.18 -9.32
CA GLN A 1 18.46 20.35 -8.60
C GLN A 1 17.27 19.74 -9.34
N GLN A 2 17.20 19.81 -10.68
CA GLN A 2 16.08 19.26 -11.47
C GLN A 2 15.86 17.74 -11.32
N ALA A 3 16.93 16.93 -11.36
CA ALA A 3 16.83 15.46 -11.28
C ALA A 3 16.21 14.95 -9.96
N ALA A 4 16.53 15.60 -8.83
CA ALA A 4 15.96 15.25 -7.53
C ALA A 4 14.45 15.54 -7.50
N ARG A 5 14.00 16.63 -8.13
CA ARG A 5 12.58 17.01 -8.20
C ARG A 5 11.78 16.07 -9.11
N THR A 6 12.36 15.65 -10.24
CA THR A 6 11.77 14.64 -11.12
C THR A 6 11.66 13.28 -10.44
N ALA A 7 12.69 12.84 -9.72
CA ALA A 7 12.66 11.60 -8.95
C ALA A 7 11.58 11.62 -7.84
N LEU A 8 11.43 12.75 -7.14
CA LEU A 8 10.39 12.94 -6.13
C LEU A 8 8.97 12.90 -6.73
N ASN A 9 8.75 13.55 -7.87
CA ASN A 9 7.45 13.51 -8.56
C ASN A 9 7.10 12.10 -9.06
N SER A 10 8.10 11.35 -9.55
CA SER A 10 7.93 9.96 -9.96
C SER A 10 7.57 9.07 -8.76
N LEU A 11 8.25 9.23 -7.62
CA LEU A 11 7.92 8.54 -6.37
C LEU A 11 6.49 8.85 -5.89
N GLN A 12 6.08 10.12 -5.95
CA GLN A 12 4.72 10.54 -5.60
C GLN A 12 3.66 9.91 -6.52
N GLY A 13 3.92 9.86 -7.82
CA GLY A 13 3.02 9.23 -8.80
C GLY A 13 2.91 7.72 -8.60
N ALA A 14 4.04 7.04 -8.39
CA ALA A 14 4.07 5.59 -8.12
C ALA A 14 3.32 5.24 -6.82
N PHE A 15 3.50 6.04 -5.76
CA PHE A 15 2.77 5.85 -4.50
C PHE A 15 1.26 6.00 -4.69
N SER A 16 0.83 7.07 -5.37
CA SER A 16 -0.59 7.31 -5.67
C SER A 16 -1.21 6.15 -6.46
N ALA A 17 -0.50 5.65 -7.48
CA ALA A 17 -0.96 4.52 -8.28
C ALA A 17 -1.19 3.25 -7.43
N ARG A 18 -0.28 2.96 -6.49
CA ARG A 18 -0.43 1.81 -5.59
C ARG A 18 -1.60 1.96 -4.61
N VAL A 19 -1.82 3.16 -4.09
CA VAL A 19 -2.98 3.43 -3.22
C VAL A 19 -4.28 3.23 -4.01
N ASN A 20 -4.37 3.75 -5.23
CA ASN A 20 -5.55 3.56 -6.08
C ASN A 20 -5.79 2.09 -6.40
N HIS A 21 -4.74 1.31 -6.64
CA HIS A 21 -4.86 -0.13 -6.84
C HIS A 21 -5.46 -0.86 -5.63
N LEU A 22 -5.03 -0.51 -4.41
CA LEU A 22 -5.59 -1.05 -3.17
C LEU A 22 -7.09 -0.71 -3.03
N VAL A 23 -7.47 0.53 -3.35
CA VAL A 23 -8.87 0.97 -3.31
C VAL A 23 -9.72 0.19 -4.30
N GLU A 24 -9.24 -0.01 -5.52
CA GLU A 24 -9.94 -0.78 -6.56
C GLU A 24 -10.11 -2.25 -6.14
N ALA A 25 -9.06 -2.88 -5.62
CA ALA A 25 -9.11 -4.26 -5.14
C ALA A 25 -10.11 -4.43 -3.97
N LEU A 26 -10.11 -3.52 -3.01
CA LEU A 26 -11.08 -3.52 -1.90
C LEU A 26 -12.51 -3.26 -2.39
N THR A 27 -12.68 -2.40 -3.39
CA THR A 27 -14.00 -2.13 -3.98
C THR A 27 -14.56 -3.39 -4.63
N HIS A 28 -13.74 -4.13 -5.39
CA HIS A 28 -14.16 -5.41 -5.97
C HIS A 28 -14.50 -6.44 -4.90
N LEU A 29 -13.67 -6.59 -3.87
CA LEU A 29 -13.95 -7.48 -2.73
C LEU A 29 -15.28 -7.15 -2.05
N ARG A 30 -15.55 -5.86 -1.84
CA ARG A 30 -16.80 -5.37 -1.24
C ARG A 30 -18.02 -5.79 -2.05
N ILE A 31 -17.98 -5.68 -3.38
CA ILE A 31 -19.10 -6.09 -4.25
C ILE A 31 -19.49 -7.54 -3.98
N TYR A 32 -18.53 -8.45 -3.85
CA TYR A 32 -18.81 -9.86 -3.57
C TYR A 32 -19.43 -10.09 -2.20
N VAL A 33 -18.92 -9.39 -1.17
CA VAL A 33 -19.46 -9.49 0.19
C VAL A 33 -20.88 -8.92 0.27
N GLU A 34 -21.15 -7.81 -0.42
CA GLU A 34 -22.49 -7.20 -0.47
C GLU A 34 -23.49 -8.11 -1.19
N ALA A 35 -23.13 -8.66 -2.34
CA ALA A 35 -23.98 -9.61 -3.05
C ALA A 35 -24.31 -10.85 -2.19
N ALA A 36 -23.35 -11.35 -1.41
CA ALA A 36 -23.59 -12.47 -0.49
C ALA A 36 -24.54 -12.12 0.67
N ILE A 37 -24.54 -10.86 1.14
CA ILE A 37 -25.47 -10.38 2.17
C ILE A 37 -26.87 -10.18 1.60
N ASP A 38 -26.97 -9.58 0.41
CA ASP A 38 -28.24 -9.23 -0.22
C ASP A 38 -28.98 -10.46 -0.78
N PHE A 39 -28.25 -11.51 -1.18
CA PHE A 39 -28.79 -12.71 -1.84
C PHE A 39 -28.23 -14.02 -1.23
N PRO A 40 -28.58 -14.36 0.04
CA PRO A 40 -27.99 -15.51 0.74
C PRO A 40 -28.41 -16.88 0.19
N ASP A 41 -29.55 -16.95 -0.51
CA ASP A 41 -30.09 -18.19 -1.08
C ASP A 41 -29.60 -18.46 -2.52
N GLU A 42 -28.91 -17.51 -3.14
CA GLU A 42 -28.27 -17.75 -4.43
C GLU A 42 -26.95 -18.50 -4.19
N GLU A 43 -26.80 -19.70 -4.79
CA GLU A 43 -25.52 -20.42 -4.83
C GLU A 43 -24.55 -19.67 -5.74
N ILE A 44 -23.97 -18.58 -5.25
CA ILE A 44 -23.03 -17.82 -6.04
C ILE A 44 -21.64 -18.43 -5.91
N ASP A 45 -21.25 -19.16 -6.95
CA ASP A 45 -19.95 -19.85 -7.16
C ASP A 45 -18.70 -18.95 -6.96
N PHE A 46 -18.90 -17.63 -6.86
CA PHE A 46 -17.83 -16.67 -6.58
C PHE A 46 -17.28 -16.75 -5.14
N LEU A 47 -18.05 -17.29 -4.18
CA LEU A 47 -17.58 -17.56 -2.82
C LEU A 47 -16.82 -18.89 -2.70
N SER A 48 -16.40 -19.47 -3.84
CA SER A 48 -15.60 -20.69 -3.87
C SER A 48 -14.51 -20.65 -2.79
N ASP A 49 -14.42 -21.75 -2.05
CA ASP A 49 -13.65 -21.86 -0.80
C ASP A 49 -12.23 -21.29 -0.98
N GLY A 50 -12.02 -20.11 -0.40
CA GLY A 50 -10.72 -19.46 -0.32
C GLY A 50 -10.42 -18.37 -1.36
N LYS A 51 -11.27 -18.09 -2.35
CA LYS A 51 -10.96 -17.02 -3.35
C LYS A 51 -10.95 -15.62 -2.73
N ILE A 52 -11.98 -15.27 -1.97
CA ILE A 52 -12.06 -14.00 -1.25
C ILE A 52 -10.92 -13.88 -0.24
N GLU A 53 -10.65 -14.96 0.50
CA GLU A 53 -9.55 -15.01 1.47
C GLU A 53 -8.20 -14.76 0.78
N ALA A 54 -7.93 -15.43 -0.35
CA ALA A 54 -6.70 -15.23 -1.11
C ALA A 54 -6.56 -13.79 -1.63
N GLN A 55 -7.64 -13.20 -2.14
CA GLN A 55 -7.65 -11.82 -2.60
C GLN A 55 -7.43 -10.83 -1.45
N LEU A 56 -8.06 -11.05 -0.29
CA LEU A 56 -7.86 -10.21 0.88
C LEU A 56 -6.42 -10.32 1.41
N ASN A 57 -5.87 -11.54 1.46
CA ASN A 57 -4.47 -11.77 1.81
C ASN A 57 -3.52 -11.04 0.86
N GLN A 58 -3.81 -11.02 -0.44
CA GLN A 58 -3.02 -10.27 -1.41
C GLN A 58 -3.07 -8.77 -1.12
N VAL A 59 -4.26 -8.22 -0.86
CA VAL A 59 -4.43 -6.79 -0.51
C VAL A 59 -3.66 -6.43 0.76
N MET A 60 -3.66 -7.30 1.77
CA MET A 60 -2.88 -7.08 3.00
C MET A 60 -1.37 -7.05 2.73
N ASN A 61 -0.87 -7.98 1.91
CA ASN A 61 0.53 -8.02 1.50
C ASN A 61 0.93 -6.75 0.72
N ASP A 62 0.09 -6.30 -0.20
CA ASP A 62 0.33 -5.09 -0.99
C ASP A 62 0.32 -3.83 -0.11
N LEU A 63 -0.58 -3.78 0.88
CA LEU A 63 -0.62 -2.70 1.87
C LEU A 63 0.66 -2.65 2.70
N ASP A 64 1.14 -3.80 3.17
CA ASP A 64 2.38 -3.87 3.94
C ASP A 64 3.60 -3.44 3.12
N ALA A 65 3.65 -3.79 1.83
CA ALA A 65 4.68 -3.30 0.92
C ALA A 65 4.62 -1.77 0.76
N VAL A 66 3.44 -1.20 0.58
CA VAL A 66 3.23 0.26 0.51
C VAL A 66 3.67 0.96 1.80
N ARG A 67 3.36 0.38 2.97
CA ARG A 67 3.77 0.93 4.28
C ARG A 67 5.29 0.88 4.47
N ALA A 68 5.92 -0.21 4.04
CA ALA A 68 7.38 -0.36 4.11
C ALA A 68 8.09 0.69 3.25
N GLU A 69 7.63 0.87 2.00
CA GLU A 69 8.17 1.88 1.10
C GLU A 69 7.92 3.31 1.60
N ALA A 70 6.74 3.60 2.14
CA ALA A 70 6.42 4.91 2.70
C ALA A 70 7.32 5.26 3.90
N ARG A 71 7.63 4.30 4.78
CA ARG A 71 8.61 4.48 5.87
C ARG A 71 10.00 4.81 5.34
N GLN A 72 10.45 4.10 4.30
CA GLN A 72 11.74 4.36 3.67
C GLN A 72 11.76 5.74 2.97
N GLY A 73 10.66 6.12 2.33
CA GLY A 73 10.47 7.43 1.71
C GLY A 73 10.49 8.57 2.72
N SER A 74 9.84 8.41 3.88
CA SER A 74 9.87 9.39 4.99
C SER A 74 11.30 9.60 5.52
N LEU A 75 12.05 8.52 5.76
CA LEU A 75 13.46 8.59 6.17
C LEU A 75 14.35 9.32 5.15
N LEU A 76 14.10 9.13 3.85
CA LEU A 76 14.82 9.84 2.78
C LEU A 76 14.40 11.33 2.70
N ARG A 77 13.12 11.64 2.94
CA ARG A 77 12.56 13.00 2.90
C ARG A 77 13.02 13.86 4.07
N GLU A 78 13.21 13.24 5.23
CA GLU A 78 13.73 13.90 6.44
C GLU A 78 15.25 14.15 6.38
N GLY A 79 15.95 13.46 5.48
CA GLY A 79 17.42 13.44 5.43
C GLY A 79 17.99 12.68 6.63
N LYS A 80 18.99 11.83 6.42
CA LYS A 80 19.69 11.19 7.54
C LYS A 80 20.25 12.29 8.45
N LYS A 81 19.64 12.49 9.63
CA LYS A 81 20.18 13.34 10.69
C LYS A 81 21.37 12.61 11.30
N VAL A 82 22.52 12.69 10.62
CA VAL A 82 23.78 12.15 11.11
C VAL A 82 24.24 13.05 12.26
N VAL A 83 24.15 12.54 13.49
CA VAL A 83 24.76 13.17 14.65
C VAL A 83 26.21 12.70 14.72
N ILE A 84 27.16 13.61 14.44
CA ILE A 84 28.57 13.39 14.77
C ILE A 84 28.71 13.76 16.26
N ALA A 85 28.74 12.76 17.12
CA ALA A 85 29.04 12.95 18.53
C ALA A 85 30.56 12.88 18.75
N GLY A 86 31.17 13.99 19.16
CA GLY A 86 32.55 14.08 19.62
C GLY A 86 32.63 15.03 20.82
N ARG A 87 33.48 14.72 21.81
CA ARG A 87 33.72 15.61 22.95
C ARG A 87 34.41 16.90 22.47
N PRO A 88 34.09 18.08 23.04
CA PRO A 88 34.81 19.31 22.76
C PRO A 88 36.15 19.25 23.50
N SER A 89 37.15 18.58 22.93
CA SER A 89 38.59 18.72 23.25
C SER A 89 39.43 17.68 22.51
N ALA A 90 39.96 18.08 21.35
CA ALA A 90 41.33 17.83 20.88
C ALA A 90 41.61 18.78 19.70
#